data_AF-A0A6N8FLZ9-F1
#
_entry.id   AF-A0A6N8FLZ9-F1
#
_cell.length_a   1.000
_cell.length_b   1.000
_cell.length_c   1.000
_cell.angle_alpha   90.00
_cell.angle_beta   90.00
_cell.angle_gamma   90.00
#
_symmetry.space_group_name_H-M   'P 1'
#
loop_
_entity.id
_entity.type
_entity.pdbx_description
1 polymer ?
#
loop_
_entity_poly.entity_id
_entity_poly.type
_entity_poly.pdbx_seq_one_letter_code
_entity_poly.pdbx_strand_id
1 'polypeptide(L)' 'MDRLVYLYLASILAGFAMAFVPTSSLVTEPIANFFEIVGGVVILVFSLALVHLGLKALFTKHFN' A
#
# COMPACT_ATOMS: atom_id res chain seq x y z
N MET A 1 -10.53 -14.63 -6.32
CA MET A 1 -9.27 -13.83 -6.32
C MET A 1 -9.50 -12.41 -5.80
N ASP A 2 -10.77 -12.01 -5.67
CA ASP A 2 -11.22 -10.66 -5.37
C ASP A 2 -10.89 -10.22 -3.94
N ARG A 3 -11.03 -11.11 -2.95
CA ARG A 3 -10.69 -10.81 -1.55
C ARG A 3 -9.23 -10.41 -1.36
N LEU A 4 -8.30 -11.02 -2.11
CA LEU A 4 -6.87 -10.67 -2.03
C LEU A 4 -6.63 -9.27 -2.61
N VAL A 5 -7.25 -8.94 -3.74
CA VAL A 5 -7.16 -7.61 -4.36
C VAL A 5 -7.64 -6.53 -3.40
N TYR A 6 -8.79 -6.73 -2.75
CA TYR A 6 -9.29 -5.81 -1.72
C TYR A 6 -8.34 -5.70 -0.51
N LEU A 7 -7.73 -6.82 -0.09
CA LEU A 7 -6.75 -6.81 1.02
C LEU A 7 -5.50 -6.01 0.66
N TYR A 8 -4.96 -6.18 -0.55
CA TYR A 8 -3.82 -5.39 -1.03
C TYR A 8 -4.17 -3.91 -1.14
N LEU A 9 -5.38 -3.58 -1.64
CA LEU A 9 -5.83 -2.21 -1.78
C LEU A 9 -6.03 -1.54 -0.41
N ALA A 10 -6.63 -2.26 0.55
CA ALA A 10 -6.73 -1.81 1.94
C ALA A 10 -5.34 -1.61 2.58
N SER A 11 -4.37 -2.45 2.27
CA SER A 11 -3.00 -2.32 2.77
C SER A 11 -2.26 -1.11 2.18
N ILE A 12 -2.46 -0.81 0.88
CA ILE A 12 -1.95 0.42 0.26
C ILE A 12 -2.59 1.65 0.91
N LEU A 13 -3.91 1.62 1.13
CA LEU A 13 -4.63 2.71 1.79
C LEU A 13 -4.16 2.92 3.23
N ALA A 14 -3.91 1.83 3.97
CA ALA A 14 -3.33 1.89 5.31
C ALA A 14 -1.90 2.46 5.30
N GLY A 15 -1.07 2.09 4.31
CA GLY A 15 0.25 2.68 4.11
C GLY A 15 0.18 4.19 3.84
N PHE A 16 -0.83 4.64 3.10
CA PHE A 16 -1.08 6.06 2.85
C PHE A 16 -1.53 6.79 4.12
N ALA A 17 -2.42 6.18 4.92
CA ALA A 17 -2.83 6.71 6.22
C ALA A 17 -1.66 6.80 7.21
N MET A 18 -0.70 5.87 7.11
CA MET A 18 0.52 5.87 7.90
C MET A 18 1.48 6.98 7.45
N ALA A 19 1.65 7.19 6.15
CA ALA A 19 2.52 8.24 5.61
C ALA A 19 1.96 9.66 5.84
N PHE A 20 0.64 9.81 5.90
CA PHE A 20 -0.04 11.09 6.07
C PHE A 20 -0.51 11.30 7.52
N VAL A 21 0.36 11.05 8.50
CA VAL A 21 0.08 11.37 9.90
C VAL A 21 0.45 12.83 10.15
N PRO A 22 -0.51 13.72 10.48
CA PRO A 22 -0.23 15.12 10.74
C PRO A 22 0.59 15.25 12.04
N THR A 23 1.71 15.97 11.94
CA THR A 23 2.51 16.38 13.10
C THR A 23 1.62 17.21 14.03
N SER A 24 1.29 16.62 15.16
CA SER A 24 0.43 17.20 16.20
C SER A 24 1.24 17.31 17.50
N SER A 25 0.73 17.97 18.53
CA SER A 25 1.38 18.03 19.86
C SER A 25 1.67 16.64 20.49
N LEU A 26 1.09 15.56 19.94
CA LEU A 26 1.32 14.16 20.30
C LEU A 26 2.31 13.41 19.40
N VAL A 27 2.65 13.98 18.23
CA VAL A 27 3.43 13.35 17.15
C VAL A 27 4.61 14.26 16.83
N THR A 28 5.74 13.98 17.46
CA THR A 28 7.01 14.68 17.24
C THR A 28 7.53 14.46 15.81
N GLU A 29 8.17 15.48 15.22
CA GLU A 29 8.79 15.44 13.88
C GLU A 29 9.54 14.13 13.52
N PRO A 30 10.40 13.57 14.39
CA PRO A 30 11.09 12.30 14.10
C PRO A 30 10.14 11.10 13.92
N ILE A 31 9.03 11.04 14.65
CA ILE A 31 8.05 9.96 14.51
C ILE A 31 7.30 10.07 13.18
N ALA A 32 6.97 11.30 12.75
CA ALA A 32 6.27 11.53 11.49
C ALA A 32 7.14 11.09 10.30
N ASN A 33 8.43 11.44 10.32
CA ASN A 33 9.39 11.04 9.30
C ASN A 33 9.55 9.51 9.21
N PHE A 34 9.58 8.83 10.37
CA PHE A 34 9.61 7.37 10.41
C PHE A 34 8.36 6.74 9.77
N PHE A 35 7.19 7.27 10.09
CA PHE A 35 5.90 6.82 9.54
C PHE A 35 5.80 7.06 8.03
N GLU A 36 6.35 8.16 7.52
CA GLU A 36 6.44 8.46 6.09
C GLU A 36 7.31 7.44 5.35
N ILE A 37 8.50 7.14 5.87
CA ILE A 37 9.41 6.16 5.28
C ILE A 37 8.77 4.76 5.26
N VAL A 38 8.21 4.33 6.40
CA VAL A 38 7.56 3.01 6.50
C VAL A 38 6.32 2.93 5.61
N GLY A 39 5.47 3.96 5.61
CA GLY A 39 4.29 4.05 4.75
C GLY A 39 4.66 3.97 3.27
N GLY A 40 5.71 4.68 2.85
CA GLY A 40 6.23 4.63 1.48
C GLY A 40 6.72 3.24 1.07
N VAL A 41 7.46 2.55 1.94
CA VAL A 41 7.94 1.18 1.69
C VAL A 41 6.76 0.20 1.58
N VAL A 42 5.78 0.31 2.48
CA VAL A 42 4.57 -0.52 2.46
C VAL A 42 3.79 -0.31 1.16
N ILE A 43 3.56 0.94 0.76
CA ILE A 43 2.88 1.27 -0.50
C ILE A 43 3.62 0.64 -1.68
N LEU A 44 4.95 0.77 -1.74
CA LEU A 44 5.75 0.21 -2.83
C LEU A 44 5.62 -1.31 -2.93
N VAL A 45 5.80 -2.04 -1.81
CA VAL A 45 5.76 -3.50 -1.80
C VAL A 45 4.36 -4.02 -2.18
N PHE A 46 3.31 -3.46 -1.57
CA PHE A 46 1.95 -3.90 -1.86
C PHE A 46 1.48 -3.49 -3.26
N SER A 47 1.89 -2.32 -3.76
CA SER A 47 1.61 -1.87 -5.13
C SER A 47 2.25 -2.81 -6.15
N LEU A 48 3.53 -3.17 -5.97
CA LEU A 48 4.24 -4.06 -6.88
C LEU A 48 3.62 -5.46 -6.94
N ALA A 49 3.16 -5.96 -5.79
CA ALA A 49 2.44 -7.22 -5.70
C ALA A 49 1.04 -7.17 -6.35
N LEU A 50 0.31 -6.05 -6.20
CA LEU A 50 -0.98 -5.83 -6.86
C LEU A 50 -0.84 -5.78 -8.38
N VAL A 51 0.16 -5.07 -8.87
CA VAL A 51 0.45 -4.98 -10.30
C VAL A 51 0.77 -6.36 -10.86
N HIS A 52 1.60 -7.16 -10.18
CA HIS A 52 1.88 -8.54 -10.59
C HIS A 52 0.62 -9.41 -10.63
N LEU A 53 -0.24 -9.32 -9.62
CA LEU A 53 -1.47 -10.10 -9.55
C LEU A 53 -2.48 -9.67 -10.63
N GLY A 54 -2.58 -8.36 -10.88
CA GLY A 54 -3.39 -7.79 -11.95
C GLY A 54 -2.90 -8.23 -13.34
N LEU A 55 -1.59 -8.21 -13.57
CA LEU A 55 -0.99 -8.69 -14.82
C LEU A 55 -1.31 -10.17 -15.03
N LYS A 56 -1.12 -11.01 -14.00
CA LYS A 56 -1.43 -12.44 -14.06
C LYS A 56 -2.91 -12.68 -14.37
N ALA A 57 -3.81 -11.91 -13.76
CA ALA A 57 -5.25 -12.00 -14.00
C ALA A 57 -5.64 -11.58 -15.43
N LEU A 58 -5.04 -10.50 -15.94
CA LEU A 58 -5.27 -9.99 -17.29
C LEU A 58 -4.79 -10.99 -18.34
N PHE A 59 -3.57 -11.53 -18.18
CA PHE A 59 -3.01 -12.54 -19.08
C PHE A 59 -3.75 -13.89 -18.99
N THR A 60 -4.21 -14.30 -17.81
CA THR A 60 -5.02 -15.52 -17.65
C THR A 60 -6.39 -15.38 -18.32
N LYS A 61 -7.01 -14.20 -18.23
CA LYS A 61 -8.35 -13.95 -18.79
C LYS A 61 -8.35 -13.69 -20.29
N HIS A 62 -7.25 -13.20 -20.87
CA HIS A 62 -7.16 -12.94 -22.31
C HIS A 62 -6.78 -14.18 -23.13
N PHE A 63 -6.33 -15.27 -22.51
CA PHE A 63 -5.85 -16.47 -23.21
C PHE A 63 -6.76 -17.71 -23.07
N ASN A 64 -8.00 -17.54 -22.60
CA ASN A 64 -9.02 -18.58 -22.50
C ASN A 64 -10.35 -18.10 -23.08
#